data_AF-A0AAU5X3F8-F1
#
_entry.id   AF-A0AAU5X3F8-F1
#
_cell.length_a   1.000
_cell.length_b   1.000
_cell.length_c   1.000
_cell.angle_alpha   90.00
_cell.angle_beta   90.00
_cell.angle_gamma   90.00
#
_symmetry.space_group_name_H-M   'P 1'
#
loop_
_entity.id
_entity.type
_entity.pdbx_description
1 polymer ?
#
loop_
_entity_poly.entity_id
_entity_poly.type
_entity_poly.pdbx_seq_one_letter_code
_entity_poly.pdbx_strand_id
1 'polypeptide(L)'
;MPDKVELILRFHPVGGEDVSVLCSDFSDEREALEAVAHAIDEHHSLVLNKARYEREPEENGVVINLANVVSMRVSKTDGAATGQYL
;
A
#
# COMPACT_ATOMS: atom_id res chain seq x y z
N MET A 1 17.84 -16.70 3.30
CA MET A 1 17.08 -15.52 3.78
C MET A 1 15.61 -15.88 3.64
N PRO A 2 14.73 -15.58 4.61
CA PRO A 2 13.31 -15.82 4.39
C PRO A 2 12.89 -15.05 3.15
N ASP A 3 12.14 -15.68 2.24
CA ASP A 3 11.56 -15.00 1.08
C ASP A 3 10.75 -13.82 1.61
N LYS A 4 11.25 -12.61 1.33
CA LYS A 4 10.61 -11.37 1.77
C LYS A 4 9.31 -11.28 0.97
N VAL A 5 8.17 -11.41 1.66
CA VAL A 5 6.87 -11.33 1.00
C VAL A 5 6.70 -9.91 0.48
N GLU A 6 6.64 -9.77 -0.84
CA GLU A 6 6.34 -8.49 -1.47
C GLU A 6 4.83 -8.36 -1.60
N LEU A 7 4.29 -7.30 -1.00
CA LEU A 7 2.88 -6.97 -1.01
C LEU A 7 2.65 -5.77 -1.93
N ILE A 8 1.55 -5.82 -2.67
CA ILE A 8 1.06 -4.72 -3.48
C ILE A 8 0.01 -3.98 -2.67
N LEU A 9 0.31 -2.75 -2.28
CA LEU A 9 -0.62 -1.84 -1.62
C LEU A 9 -1.17 -0.88 -2.67
N ARG A 10 -2.44 -1.05 -3.02
CA ARG A 10 -3.14 -0.16 -3.95
C ARG A 10 -4.07 0.77 -3.17
N PHE A 11 -3.88 2.06 -3.34
CA PHE A 11 -4.67 3.11 -2.71
C PHE A 11 -5.57 3.76 -3.76
N HIS A 12 -6.84 3.92 -3.40
CA HIS A 12 -7.87 4.52 -4.25
C HIS A 12 -8.23 5.91 -3.70
N PRO A 13 -7.61 6.99 -4.20
CA PRO A 13 -7.91 8.34 -3.73
C PRO A 13 -9.27 8.84 -4.23
N VAL A 14 -9.82 9.86 -3.56
CA VAL A 14 -11.05 10.56 -3.98
C VAL A 14 -10.93 11.13 -5.39
N GLY A 15 -9.73 11.45 -5.84
CA GLY A 15 -9.47 11.89 -7.20
C GLY A 15 -8.02 11.65 -7.62
N GLY A 16 -7.80 11.58 -8.93
CA GLY A 16 -6.51 11.21 -9.52
C GLY A 16 -6.45 9.74 -9.91
N GLU A 17 -5.24 9.27 -10.21
CA GLU A 17 -4.97 7.87 -10.51
C GLU A 17 -4.76 7.07 -9.22
N ASP A 18 -5.10 5.78 -9.26
CA ASP A 18 -4.76 4.85 -8.19
C ASP A 18 -3.25 4.82 -7.98
N VAL A 19 -2.85 4.74 -6.71
CA VAL A 19 -1.44 4.64 -6.34
C VAL A 19 -1.14 3.21 -5.94
N SER A 20 -0.26 2.54 -6.68
CA SER A 20 0.19 1.18 -6.38
C SER A 20 1.63 1.19 -5.91
N VAL A 21 1.89 0.56 -4.76
CA VAL A 21 3.20 0.49 -4.12
C VAL A 21 3.53 -0.95 -3.79
N LEU A 22 4.68 -1.42 -4.26
CA LEU A 22 5.28 -2.69 -3.82
C LEU A 22 5.96 -2.45 -2.49
N CYS A 23 5.63 -3.22 -1.46
CA CYS A 23 6.08 -3.03 -0.10
C CYS A 23 6.53 -4.37 0.51
N SER A 24 7.59 -4.31 1.31
CA SER A 24 8.15 -5.48 1.99
C SER A 24 8.45 -5.20 3.47
N ASP A 25 7.77 -4.20 4.04
CA ASP A 25 7.82 -3.87 5.47
C ASP A 25 6.95 -4.81 6.32
N PHE A 26 5.98 -5.50 5.71
CA PHE A 26 5.02 -6.37 6.39
C PHE A 26 5.23 -7.84 6.02
N SER A 27 4.88 -8.73 6.95
CA SER A 27 5.01 -10.17 6.81
C SER A 27 3.85 -10.78 6.02
N ASP A 28 2.66 -10.16 6.10
CA ASP A 28 1.45 -10.59 5.41
C ASP A 28 0.45 -9.44 5.17
N GLU A 29 -0.62 -9.75 4.43
CA GLU A 29 -1.67 -8.78 4.08
C GLU A 29 -2.40 -8.22 5.30
N ARG A 30 -2.54 -9.01 6.37
CA ARG A 30 -3.28 -8.61 7.56
C ARG A 30 -2.49 -7.59 8.36
N GLU A 31 -1.20 -7.81 8.57
CA GLU A 31 -0.31 -6.87 9.24
C GLU A 31 -0.30 -5.52 8.52
N ALA A 32 -0.23 -5.54 7.18
CA ALA A 32 -0.31 -4.33 6.36
C ALA A 32 -1.65 -3.60 6.56
N LEU A 33 -2.78 -4.31 6.50
CA LEU A 33 -4.11 -3.71 6.70
C LEU A 33 -4.28 -3.11 8.10
N GLU A 34 -3.82 -3.79 9.14
CA GLU A 34 -3.86 -3.30 10.53
C GLU A 34 -3.00 -2.02 10.68
N ALA A 35 -1.81 -1.99 10.08
CA ALA A 35 -0.95 -0.81 10.11
C ALA A 35 -1.57 0.39 9.38
N VAL A 36 -2.20 0.19 8.22
CA VAL A 36 -2.86 1.30 7.51
C VAL A 36 -4.11 1.76 8.23
N ALA A 37 -4.95 0.84 8.74
CA ALA A 37 -6.13 1.20 9.53
C ALA A 37 -5.73 2.04 10.75
N HIS A 38 -4.67 1.64 11.46
CA HIS A 38 -4.12 2.39 12.57
C HIS A 38 -3.66 3.80 12.17
N ALA A 39 -2.97 3.95 11.03
CA ALA A 39 -2.57 5.25 10.52
C ALA A 39 -3.77 6.16 10.18
N ILE A 40 -4.85 5.59 9.64
CA ILE A 40 -6.11 6.31 9.37
C ILE A 40 -6.74 6.79 10.69
N ASP A 41 -6.87 5.88 11.67
CA ASP A 41 -7.49 6.14 12.96
C ASP A 41 -6.76 7.24 13.75
N GLU A 42 -5.43 7.26 13.67
CA GLU A 42 -4.60 8.30 14.30
C GLU A 42 -4.47 9.58 13.47
N HIS A 43 -5.06 9.63 12.27
CA HIS A 43 -4.90 10.72 11.31
C HIS A 43 -3.41 10.99 10.98
N HIS A 44 -2.61 9.93 10.96
CA HIS A 44 -1.20 9.93 10.66
C HIS A 44 -0.94 9.55 9.20
N SER A 45 0.23 9.95 8.69
CA SER A 45 0.71 9.45 7.40
C SER A 45 1.20 8.01 7.56
N LEU A 46 0.98 7.18 6.55
CA LEU A 46 1.60 5.86 6.48
C LEU A 46 3.04 6.02 6.01
N VAL A 47 3.98 5.49 6.79
CA VAL A 47 5.41 5.51 6.45
C VAL A 47 5.84 4.09 6.10
N LEU A 48 6.35 3.92 4.87
CA LEU A 48 6.92 2.68 4.37
C LEU A 48 8.41 2.90 4.16
N ASN A 49 9.26 2.04 4.74
CA ASN A 49 10.71 2.14 4.66
C ASN A 49 11.30 1.28 3.53
N LYS A 50 10.57 0.22 3.13
CA LYS A 50 10.99 -0.72 2.07
C LYS A 50 9.89 -0.84 1.03
N ALA A 51 9.70 0.24 0.28
CA ALA A 51 8.62 0.36 -0.68
C ALA A 51 9.06 0.99 -2.00
N ARG A 52 8.42 0.64 -3.11
CA ARG A 52 8.67 1.26 -4.42
C ARG A 52 7.41 1.35 -5.24
N TYR A 53 7.30 2.37 -6.08
CA TYR A 53 6.25 2.38 -7.09
C TYR A 53 6.48 1.23 -8.08
N GLU A 54 5.41 0.62 -8.61
CA GLU A 54 5.51 -0.54 -9.52
C GLU A 54 6.48 -0.33 -10.71
N ARG A 55 6.69 0.92 -11.13
CA ARG A 55 7.56 1.29 -12.26
C ARG A 55 9.01 1.56 -11.85
N GLU A 56 9.32 1.56 -10.55
CA GLU A 56 10.65 1.87 -10.05
C GLU A 56 11.47 0.59 -9.74
N PRO A 57 12.77 0.56 -10.08
CA PRO A 57 13.61 -0.62 -9.89
C PRO A 57 14.15 -0.79 -8.46
N GLU A 58 14.21 0.26 -7.66
CA GLU A 58 14.87 0.26 -6.34
C GLU A 58 13.87 0.49 -5.20
N GLU A 59 14.12 -0.11 -4.03
CA GLU A 59 13.36 0.15 -2.80
C GLU A 59 13.70 1.55 -2.25
N ASN A 60 12.66 2.30 -1.86
CA ASN A 60 12.71 3.65 -1.32
C ASN A 60 11.90 3.75 -0.02
N GLY A 61 12.12 4.85 0.71
CA GLY A 61 11.19 5.29 1.74
C GLY A 61 10.03 6.07 1.11
N VAL A 62 8.79 5.72 1.44
CA VAL A 62 7.57 6.36 0.93
C VAL A 62 6.72 6.83 2.11
N VAL A 63 6.27 8.09 2.08
CA VAL A 63 5.30 8.62 3.03
C VAL A 63 4.00 8.91 2.29
N ILE A 64 2.90 8.31 2.74
CA ILE A 64 1.59 8.40 2.09
C ILE A 64 0.63 9.11 3.04
N ASN A 65 0.08 10.23 2.58
CA ASN A 65 -1.02 10.89 3.27
C ASN A 65 -2.33 10.17 2.93
N LEU A 66 -3.04 9.71 3.95
CA LEU A 66 -4.27 8.92 3.80
C LEU A 66 -5.55 9.77 3.82
N ALA A 67 -5.46 11.09 4.00
CA ALA A 67 -6.62 11.97 4.18
C ALA A 67 -7.63 11.97 3.02
N ASN A 68 -7.19 11.62 1.81
CA ASN A 68 -8.03 11.55 0.62
C ASN A 68 -8.15 10.13 0.06
N VAL A 69 -7.79 9.09 0.82
CA VAL A 69 -7.93 7.69 0.40
C VAL A 69 -9.32 7.19 0.80
N VAL A 70 -10.06 6.63 -0.16
CA VAL A 70 -11.43 6.13 0.05
C VAL A 70 -11.45 4.64 0.34
N SER A 71 -10.57 3.89 -0.33
CA SER A 71 -10.33 2.48 -0.06
C SER A 71 -8.88 2.12 -0.37
N MET A 72 -8.44 0.99 0.17
CA MET A 72 -7.16 0.38 -0.21
C MET A 72 -7.33 -1.14 -0.36
N ARG A 73 -6.42 -1.74 -1.13
CA ARG A 73 -6.28 -3.19 -1.23
C ARG A 73 -4.84 -3.59 -0.95
N VAL A 74 -4.67 -4.72 -0.27
CA VAL A 74 -3.38 -5.41 -0.14
C VAL A 74 -3.47 -6.76 -0.84
N SER A 75 -2.53 -7.07 -1.73
CA SER A 75 -2.47 -8.37 -2.41
C SER A 75 -1.03 -8.82 -2.65
N LYS A 76 -0.80 -10.15 -2.69
CA LYS A 76 0.50 -10.72 -3.08
C LYS A 76 0.70 -10.80 -4.60
N THR A 77 -0.38 -10.72 -5.36
CA THR A 77 -0.36 -10.79 -6.82
C THR A 77 -1.01 -9.55 -7.40
N ASP A 78 -0.49 -9.10 -8.54
CA ASP A 78 -1.13 -8.02 -9.30
C ASP A 78 -2.30 -8.62 -10.06
N GLY A 79 -3.46 -8.61 -9.40
CA GLY A 79 -4.73 -8.90 -10.04
C GLY A 79 -5.37 -7.59 -10.51
N ALA A 80 -5.75 -7.54 -11.79
CA ALA A 80 -6.66 -6.53 -12.31
C ALA A 80 -7.99 -6.66 -11.58
N ALA A 81 -8.19 -5.88 -10.53
CA ALA A 81 -9.52 -5.72 -9.98
C ALA A 81 -10.21 -4.56 -10.69
N THR A 82 -11.50 -4.76 -10.91
CA THR A 82 -12.39 -3.86 -11.61
C THR A 82 -13.56 -3.50 -10.70
N GLY A 83 -13.80 -2.20 -10.53
CA GLY A 83 -14.89 -1.70 -9.70
C GLY A 83 -14.57 -0.35 -9.09
N GLN A 84 -15.61 0.32 -8.57
CA GLN A 84 -15.47 1.67 -8.02
C GLN A 84 -14.62 1.71 -6.73
N TYR A 85 -14.31 0.55 -6.14
CA TYR A 85 -13.42 0.38 -4.98
C TYR A 85 -12.68 -0.97 -4.99
N LEU A 86 -12.52 -1.59 -6.18
CA LEU A 86 -11.81 -2.86 -6.38
C LEU A 86 -11.00 -2.79 -7.67
#